data_AF-H1VHZ0-F1
#
_entry.id   AF-H1VHZ0-F1
#
_cell.length_a   1.000
_cell.length_b   1.000
_cell.length_c   1.000
_cell.angle_alpha   90.00
_cell.angle_beta   90.00
_cell.angle_gamma   90.00
#
_symmetry.space_group_name_H-M   'P 1'
#
loop_
_entity.id
_entity.type
_entity.pdbx_description
1 polymer ?
#
loop_
_entity_poly.entity_id
_entity_poly.type
_entity_poly.pdbx_seq_one_letter_code
_entity_poly.pdbx_strand_id
1 'polypeptide(L)'
;MTLARKVVSLVTSGESNPFKVGAEIHPAMVEPEDAKGIKIPLILLASKDEPEEDVKKFEGNLSVAKHVETFKDQIHGWMAARSDLEDPRVKEEYTRGYKTVLEFFAKNF
;
A
#
# COMPACT_ATOMS: atom_id res chain seq x y z
N MET A 1 -4.49 -21.19 2.98
CA MET A 1 -5.39 -20.09 2.58
C MET A 1 -4.52 -18.88 2.23
N THR A 2 -4.13 -18.78 0.96
CA THR A 2 -3.31 -17.68 0.43
C THR A 2 -4.24 -16.49 0.15
N LEU A 3 -4.70 -15.84 1.22
CA LEU A 3 -5.45 -14.58 1.09
C LEU A 3 -4.50 -13.51 0.53
N ALA A 4 -5.00 -12.66 -0.35
CA ALA A 4 -4.32 -11.71 -1.24
C ALA A 4 -3.44 -10.63 -0.55
N ARG A 5 -2.48 -11.04 0.26
CA ARG A 5 -1.77 -10.17 1.21
C ARG A 5 -0.67 -9.31 0.58
N LYS A 6 -0.22 -9.63 -0.64
CA LYS A 6 0.75 -8.85 -1.43
C LYS A 6 0.58 -8.96 -2.96
N VAL A 7 -0.65 -9.22 -3.41
CA VAL A 7 -0.95 -9.52 -4.83
C VAL A 7 -0.55 -8.37 -5.76
N VAL A 8 -0.68 -7.12 -5.31
CA VAL A 8 -0.32 -5.95 -6.11
C VAL A 8 1.19 -5.98 -6.41
N SER A 9 2.04 -6.09 -5.39
CA SER A 9 3.48 -6.25 -5.59
C SER A 9 3.83 -7.43 -6.51
N LEU A 10 3.23 -8.61 -6.28
CA LEU A 10 3.51 -9.79 -7.11
C LEU A 10 3.11 -9.61 -8.57
N VAL A 11 1.91 -9.10 -8.86
CA VAL A 11 1.43 -8.93 -10.24
C VAL A 11 2.18 -7.81 -10.94
N THR A 12 2.46 -6.71 -10.24
CA THR A 12 3.12 -5.53 -10.84
C THR A 12 4.63 -5.73 -11.06
N SER A 13 5.22 -6.72 -10.38
CA SER A 13 6.57 -7.21 -10.63
C SER A 13 6.68 -8.22 -11.77
N GLY A 14 5.56 -8.78 -12.23
CA GLY A 14 5.53 -9.80 -13.29
C GLY A 14 5.74 -9.21 -14.70
N GLU A 15 6.36 -9.97 -15.59
CA GLU A 15 6.62 -9.55 -16.98
C GLU A 15 5.35 -9.25 -17.77
N SER A 16 4.24 -9.94 -17.46
CA SER A 16 2.93 -9.77 -18.09
C SER A 16 2.02 -8.76 -17.37
N ASN A 17 2.57 -7.90 -16.50
CA ASN A 17 1.81 -6.90 -15.75
C ASN A 17 0.92 -6.03 -16.67
N PRO A 18 -0.41 -6.09 -16.56
CA PRO A 18 -1.32 -5.30 -17.40
C PRO A 18 -1.65 -3.91 -16.81
N PHE A 19 -1.20 -3.61 -15.59
CA PHE A 19 -1.58 -2.41 -14.85
C PHE A 19 -0.61 -1.25 -15.10
N LYS A 20 -1.15 -0.02 -15.10
CA LYS A 20 -0.36 1.22 -15.24
C LYS A 20 0.09 1.83 -13.91
N VAL A 21 -0.70 1.66 -12.86
CA VAL A 21 -0.46 2.18 -11.51
C VAL A 21 -0.99 1.15 -10.51
N GLY A 22 -0.31 0.94 -9.39
CA GLY A 22 -0.72 0.04 -8.32
C GLY A 22 -0.93 0.75 -6.98
N ALA A 23 -1.89 0.26 -6.18
CA ALA A 23 -2.09 0.67 -4.79
C ALA A 23 -2.11 -0.55 -3.88
N GLU A 24 -1.26 -0.56 -2.87
CA GLU A 24 -1.19 -1.62 -1.88
C GLU A 24 -1.49 -1.05 -0.49
N ILE A 25 -2.64 -1.46 0.04
CA ILE A 25 -3.24 -0.85 1.23
C ILE A 25 -3.26 -1.90 2.33
N HIS A 26 -2.80 -1.51 3.53
CA HIS A 26 -2.56 -2.40 4.67
C HIS A 26 -2.03 -3.77 4.20
N PRO A 27 -0.86 -3.81 3.52
CA PRO A 27 -0.28 -5.06 3.02
C PRO A 27 -0.01 -6.02 4.16
N ALA A 28 -0.05 -7.32 3.90
CA ALA A 28 0.46 -8.30 4.83
C ALA A 28 1.64 -9.05 4.22
N MET A 29 2.61 -9.41 5.06
CA MET A 29 3.85 -10.06 4.61
C MET A 29 4.64 -9.17 3.63
N VAL A 30 4.84 -7.90 3.98
CA VAL A 30 5.70 -6.97 3.23
C VAL A 30 7.08 -7.60 3.09
N GLU A 31 7.49 -7.86 1.85
CA GLU A 31 8.77 -8.45 1.51
C GLU A 31 9.55 -7.43 0.67
N PRO A 32 10.62 -6.81 1.22
CA PRO A 32 11.37 -5.77 0.53
C PRO A 32 11.83 -6.12 -0.88
N GLU A 33 12.13 -7.40 -1.14
CA GLU A 33 12.63 -7.85 -2.45
C GLU A 33 11.57 -7.76 -3.55
N ASP A 34 10.27 -7.85 -3.22
CA ASP A 34 9.19 -7.76 -4.20
C ASP A 34 9.20 -6.39 -4.93
N ALA A 35 9.62 -5.32 -4.24
CA ALA A 35 9.67 -3.97 -4.79
C ALA A 35 10.64 -3.80 -5.98
N LYS A 36 11.70 -4.60 -6.07
CA LYS A 36 12.73 -4.47 -7.12
C LYS A 36 12.18 -4.75 -8.52
N GLY A 37 11.20 -5.65 -8.60
CA GLY A 37 10.56 -6.05 -9.85
C GLY A 37 9.52 -5.05 -10.34
N ILE A 38 8.98 -4.19 -9.48
CA ILE A 38 7.88 -3.28 -9.79
C ILE A 38 8.36 -2.18 -10.74
N LYS A 39 7.74 -2.10 -11.92
CA LYS A 39 8.11 -1.12 -12.99
C LYS A 39 7.07 -0.03 -13.24
N ILE A 40 6.02 0.02 -12.43
CA ILE A 40 4.94 1.00 -12.54
C ILE A 40 4.86 1.85 -11.28
N PRO A 41 4.30 3.07 -11.33
CA PRO A 41 4.04 3.85 -10.14
C PRO A 41 3.25 3.06 -9.10
N LEU A 42 3.69 3.13 -7.84
CA LEU A 42 3.11 2.35 -6.74
C LEU A 42 2.94 3.21 -5.49
N ILE A 43 1.74 3.16 -4.91
CA ILE A 43 1.46 3.67 -3.57
C ILE A 43 1.33 2.50 -2.59
N LEU A 44 2.00 2.58 -1.44
CA LEU A 44 1.88 1.62 -0.33
C LEU A 44 1.47 2.37 0.94
N LEU A 45 0.27 2.08 1.46
CA LEU A 45 -0.24 2.65 2.70
C LEU A 45 -0.29 1.56 3.78
N ALA A 46 0.75 1.49 4.61
CA ALA A 46 0.86 0.53 5.71
C ALA A 46 0.07 1.00 6.94
N SER A 47 -0.30 0.06 7.79
CA SER A 47 -0.87 0.28 9.12
C SER A 47 0.22 0.09 10.19
N LYS A 48 -0.16 0.18 11.47
CA LYS A 48 0.75 -0.08 12.60
C LYS A 48 1.11 -1.55 12.79
N ASP A 49 0.37 -2.45 12.14
CA ASP A 49 0.51 -3.89 12.33
C ASP A 49 1.55 -4.51 11.37
N GLU A 50 2.07 -3.74 10.41
CA GLU A 50 3.16 -4.15 9.53
C GLU A 50 4.54 -3.78 10.09
N PRO A 51 5.60 -4.60 9.88
CA PRO A 51 6.94 -4.26 10.32
C PRO A 51 7.48 -3.00 9.63
N GLU A 52 7.70 -1.93 10.40
CA GLU A 52 8.15 -0.62 9.88
C GLU A 52 9.49 -0.72 9.13
N GLU A 53 10.39 -1.60 9.58
CA GLU A 53 11.67 -1.84 8.93
C GLU A 53 11.50 -2.43 7.51
N ASP A 54 10.59 -3.38 7.34
CA ASP A 54 10.34 -4.02 6.05
C ASP A 54 9.66 -3.05 5.09
N VAL A 55 8.71 -2.23 5.56
CA VAL A 55 8.10 -1.15 4.77
C VAL A 55 9.17 -0.17 4.28
N LYS A 56 10.10 0.23 5.15
CA LYS A 56 11.19 1.16 4.79
C LYS A 56 12.16 0.55 3.77
N LYS A 57 12.52 -0.72 3.93
CA LYS A 57 13.37 -1.43 2.95
C LYS A 57 12.65 -1.60 1.61
N PHE A 58 11.36 -1.92 1.64
CA PHE A 58 10.52 -2.01 0.45
C PHE A 58 10.50 -0.66 -0.29
N GLU A 59 10.27 0.45 0.41
CA GLU A 59 10.36 1.79 -0.16
C GLU A 59 11.74 2.06 -0.78
N GLY A 60 12.82 1.70 -0.08
CA GLY A 60 14.19 1.86 -0.56
C GLY A 60 14.47 1.12 -1.88
N ASN A 61 13.82 -0.02 -2.09
CA ASN A 61 13.96 -0.84 -3.29
C ASN A 61 13.09 -0.35 -4.48
N LEU A 62 12.06 0.47 -4.25
CA LEU A 62 11.25 1.07 -5.32
C LEU A 62 12.05 2.12 -6.11
N SER A 63 12.13 1.92 -7.43
CA SER A 63 12.80 2.80 -8.39
C SER A 63 11.85 3.61 -9.30
N VAL A 64 10.56 3.58 -8.97
CA VAL A 64 9.44 4.17 -9.71
C VAL A 64 8.87 5.37 -8.95
N ALA A 65 7.95 6.12 -9.57
CA ALA A 65 7.14 7.09 -8.83
C ALA A 65 6.40 6.37 -7.69
N LYS A 66 6.56 6.87 -6.46
CA LYS A 66 6.10 6.17 -5.26
C LYS A 66 5.52 7.11 -4.22
N HIS A 67 4.61 6.57 -3.41
CA HIS A 67 4.17 7.14 -2.14
C HIS A 67 4.13 6.00 -1.12
N VAL A 68 5.01 6.01 -0.12
CA VAL A 68 5.02 4.99 0.93
C VAL A 68 4.81 5.68 2.27
N GLU A 69 3.81 5.23 3.01
CA GLU A 69 3.44 5.86 4.27
C GLU A 69 2.88 4.84 5.25
N THR A 70 3.30 4.92 6.50
CA THR A 70 2.77 4.10 7.60
C THR A 70 1.84 4.92 8.48
N PHE A 71 0.58 4.49 8.55
CA PHE A 71 -0.48 5.06 9.38
C PHE A 71 -0.39 4.43 10.78
N LYS A 72 0.52 4.97 11.60
CA LYS A 72 1.00 4.35 12.85
C LYS A 72 -0.04 4.15 13.95
N ASP A 73 -1.21 4.76 13.84
CA ASP A 73 -2.33 4.59 14.78
C ASP A 73 -3.43 3.67 14.24
N GLN A 74 -3.41 3.34 12.96
CA GLN A 74 -4.42 2.53 12.28
C GLN A 74 -4.07 1.04 12.29
N ILE A 75 -5.09 0.16 12.31
CA ILE A 75 -4.94 -1.31 12.29
C ILE A 75 -4.87 -1.87 10.87
N HIS A 76 -4.42 -3.11 10.71
CA HIS A 76 -4.56 -3.82 9.44
C HIS A 76 -6.03 -3.91 9.01
N GLY A 77 -6.34 -3.52 7.77
CA GLY A 77 -7.72 -3.44 7.26
C GLY A 77 -8.44 -2.13 7.57
N TRP A 78 -7.73 -1.08 8.01
CA TRP A 78 -8.30 0.22 8.36
C TRP A 78 -8.99 0.95 7.20
N MET A 79 -8.63 0.68 5.94
CA MET A 79 -9.34 1.16 4.74
C MET A 79 -10.37 0.15 4.19
N ALA A 80 -10.72 -0.86 4.98
CA ALA A 80 -11.61 -1.94 4.58
C ALA A 80 -12.65 -2.24 5.68
N ALA A 81 -13.21 -3.46 5.67
CA ALA A 81 -14.29 -3.87 6.57
C ALA A 81 -13.92 -3.88 8.07
N ARG A 82 -12.65 -3.68 8.44
CA ARG A 82 -12.20 -3.66 9.84
C ARG A 82 -12.15 -2.25 10.44
N SER A 83 -12.42 -1.21 9.66
CA SER A 83 -12.42 0.18 10.13
C SER A 83 -13.54 0.44 11.13
N ASP A 84 -13.24 1.11 12.25
CA ASP A 84 -14.25 1.65 13.16
C ASP A 84 -14.58 3.10 12.79
N LEU A 85 -15.59 3.28 11.95
CA LEU A 85 -15.94 4.61 11.42
C LEU A 85 -16.71 5.50 12.42
N GLU A 86 -17.02 4.99 13.61
CA GLU A 86 -17.59 5.79 14.71
C GLU A 86 -16.49 6.52 15.48
N ASP A 87 -15.25 6.02 15.47
CA ASP A 87 -14.09 6.75 15.98
C ASP A 87 -13.72 7.89 14.99
N PRO A 88 -13.76 9.17 15.43
CA PRO A 88 -13.45 10.30 14.56
C PRO A 88 -12.04 10.26 13.96
N ARG A 89 -11.05 9.72 14.70
CA ARG A 89 -9.66 9.62 14.24
C ARG A 89 -9.51 8.57 13.16
N VAL A 90 -10.16 7.42 13.32
CA VAL A 90 -10.16 6.36 12.30
C VAL A 90 -10.89 6.83 11.04
N LYS A 91 -12.02 7.52 11.19
CA LYS A 91 -12.78 8.10 10.07
C LYS A 91 -11.98 9.17 9.30
N GLU A 92 -11.26 10.03 10.01
CA GLU A 92 -10.35 11.01 9.42
C GLU A 92 -9.30 10.31 8.55
N GLU A 93 -8.58 9.34 9.12
CA GLU A 93 -7.54 8.61 8.40
C GLU A 93 -8.12 7.79 7.24
N TYR A 94 -9.24 7.09 7.42
CA TYR A 94 -9.98 6.40 6.35
C TYR A 94 -10.20 7.33 5.14
N THR A 95 -10.72 8.53 5.39
CA THR A 95 -10.97 9.53 4.35
C THR A 95 -9.66 10.02 3.71
N ARG A 96 -8.63 10.29 4.52
CA ARG A 96 -7.32 10.72 4.05
C ARG A 96 -6.66 9.65 3.17
N GLY A 97 -6.71 8.39 3.57
CA GLY A 97 -6.18 7.26 2.80
C GLY A 97 -6.74 7.19 1.38
N TYR A 98 -8.07 7.23 1.25
CA TYR A 98 -8.71 7.22 -0.07
C TYR A 98 -8.35 8.47 -0.88
N LYS A 99 -8.29 9.65 -0.26
CA LYS A 99 -7.87 10.88 -0.93
C LYS A 99 -6.43 10.76 -1.45
N THR A 100 -5.50 10.26 -0.64
CA THR A 100 -4.10 10.06 -1.03
C THR A 100 -3.99 9.09 -2.21
N VAL A 101 -4.74 7.99 -2.22
CA VAL A 101 -4.78 7.05 -3.36
C VAL A 101 -5.31 7.73 -4.62
N LEU A 102 -6.42 8.47 -4.52
CA LEU A 102 -7.00 9.18 -5.66
C LEU A 102 -6.04 10.23 -6.25
N GLU A 103 -5.39 11.02 -5.40
CA GLU A 103 -4.41 12.03 -5.82
C GLU A 103 -3.18 11.38 -6.49
N PHE A 104 -2.69 10.27 -5.92
CA PHE A 104 -1.59 9.53 -6.52
C PHE A 104 -1.97 8.96 -7.89
N PHE A 105 -3.16 8.38 -8.03
CA PHE A 105 -3.64 7.83 -9.30
C PHE A 105 -3.85 8.94 -10.32
N ALA A 106 -4.49 10.06 -9.96
CA ALA A 106 -4.72 11.18 -10.86
C ALA A 106 -3.41 11.77 -11.43
N LYS A 107 -2.31 11.70 -10.69
CA LYS A 107 -1.00 12.17 -11.13
C LYS A 107 -0.26 11.18 -12.04
N ASN A 108 -0.54 9.89 -11.95
CA ASN A 108 0.29 8.83 -12.53
C ASN A 108 -0.43 7.92 -13.55
N PHE A 109 -1.75 8.07 -13.76
CA PHE A 109 -2.55 7.26 -14.69
C PHE A 109 -2.50 7.77 -16.14
#